data_AF-A0A431I0F7-F1
#
_entry.id   AF-A0A431I0F7-F1
#
_cell.length_a   1.000
_cell.length_b   1.000
_cell.length_c   1.000
_cell.angle_alpha   90.00
_cell.angle_beta   90.00
_cell.angle_gamma   90.00
#
_symmetry.space_group_name_H-M   'P 1'
#
loop_
_entity.id
_entity.type
_entity.pdbx_description
1 polymer ?
#
loop_
_entity_poly.entity_id
_entity_poly.type
_entity_poly.pdbx_seq_one_letter_code
_entity_poly.pdbx_strand_id
1 'polypeptide(L)'
;MNEQLSGWLDGEADDLSSERVLRSLKDDPAAFDDARISLLIGDALRNEMALDMAFMSRFSDALQREPTVLAPSAVARPDHSHRRFVAFSAAASVAVFSVLGWFAFSTGYLAGPPAAPNGLVAVAVTKPRVADNVNMQEYMAVHQELSSYQAVAFNTAGQ
;
A
#
# COMPACT_ATOMS: atom_id res chain seq x y z
N MET A 1 -2.44 -17.07 -14.58
CA MET A 1 -2.58 -16.68 -13.16
C MET A 1 -1.99 -15.29 -12.93
N ASN A 2 -2.85 -14.31 -12.63
CA ASN A 2 -2.50 -12.92 -12.33
C ASN A 2 -2.19 -12.76 -10.81
N GLU A 3 -1.18 -11.97 -10.44
CA GLU A 3 -0.81 -11.72 -9.04
C GLU A 3 -1.97 -11.13 -8.22
N GLN A 4 -2.76 -10.22 -8.81
CA GLN A 4 -3.91 -9.61 -8.13
C GLN A 4 -5.00 -10.62 -7.80
N LEU A 5 -5.23 -11.58 -8.71
CA LEU A 5 -6.18 -12.66 -8.50
C LEU A 5 -5.71 -13.61 -7.40
N SER A 6 -4.42 -13.94 -7.36
CA SER A 6 -3.85 -14.77 -6.29
C SER A 6 -3.98 -14.09 -4.94
N GLY A 7 -3.54 -12.83 -4.82
CA GLY A 7 -3.66 -12.07 -3.57
C GLY A 7 -5.12 -11.92 -3.13
N TRP A 8 -6.06 -11.82 -4.06
CA TRP A 8 -7.49 -11.81 -3.73
C TRP A 8 -8.01 -13.16 -3.22
N LEU A 9 -7.61 -14.27 -3.85
CA LEU A 9 -7.96 -15.62 -3.39
C LEU A 9 -7.38 -15.93 -2.01
N ASP A 10 -6.19 -15.44 -1.70
CA ASP A 10 -5.51 -15.62 -0.41
C ASP A 10 -5.97 -14.62 0.66
N GLY A 11 -6.83 -13.66 0.31
CA GLY A 11 -7.36 -12.64 1.24
C GLY A 11 -6.39 -11.50 1.57
N GLU A 12 -5.31 -11.37 0.80
CA GLU A 12 -4.28 -10.32 0.95
C GLU A 12 -4.56 -9.06 0.12
N ALA A 13 -5.61 -9.10 -0.73
CA ALA A 13 -6.01 -7.97 -1.56
C ALA A 13 -6.60 -6.80 -0.74
N ASP A 14 -6.19 -5.58 -1.07
CA ASP A 14 -6.82 -4.35 -0.57
C ASP A 14 -8.21 -4.13 -1.22
N ASP A 15 -9.01 -3.19 -0.68
CA ASP A 15 -10.38 -2.93 -1.18
C ASP A 15 -10.40 -2.55 -2.67
N LEU A 16 -9.42 -1.75 -3.13
CA LEU A 16 -9.34 -1.27 -4.51
C LEU A 16 -8.89 -2.33 -5.51
N SER A 17 -8.02 -3.25 -5.10
CA SER A 17 -7.65 -4.42 -5.91
C SER A 17 -8.77 -5.44 -5.93
N SER A 18 -9.46 -5.64 -4.80
CA SER A 18 -10.64 -6.52 -4.70
C SER A 18 -11.74 -6.10 -5.67
N GLU A 19 -12.09 -4.81 -5.73
CA GLU A 19 -13.08 -4.32 -6.71
C GLU A 19 -12.63 -4.51 -8.16
N ARG A 20 -11.33 -4.33 -8.44
CA ARG A 20 -10.79 -4.54 -9.80
C ARG A 20 -10.82 -6.00 -10.21
N VAL A 21 -10.43 -6.91 -9.32
CA VAL A 21 -10.49 -8.35 -9.55
C VAL A 21 -11.93 -8.79 -9.74
N LEU A 22 -12.87 -8.34 -8.89
CA LEU A 22 -14.29 -8.66 -9.05
C LEU A 22 -14.87 -8.18 -10.39
N ARG A 23 -14.50 -6.96 -10.82
CA ARG A 23 -14.91 -6.46 -12.15
C ARG A 23 -14.31 -7.30 -13.27
N SER A 24 -13.02 -7.67 -13.16
CA SER A 24 -12.35 -8.54 -14.13
C SER A 24 -13.00 -9.91 -14.22
N LEU A 25 -13.34 -10.54 -13.09
CA LEU A 25 -14.01 -11.85 -13.06
C LEU A 25 -15.41 -11.81 -13.69
N LYS A 26 -16.08 -10.65 -13.64
CA LYS A 26 -17.40 -10.47 -14.25
C LYS A 26 -17.32 -10.26 -15.77
N ASP A 27 -16.37 -9.44 -16.21
CA ASP A 27 -16.34 -8.95 -17.59
C ASP A 27 -15.42 -9.78 -18.51
N ASP A 28 -14.44 -10.50 -17.95
CA ASP A 28 -13.46 -11.31 -18.69
C ASP A 28 -13.60 -12.81 -18.39
N PRO A 29 -14.09 -13.62 -19.35
CA PRO A 29 -14.22 -15.06 -19.18
C PRO A 29 -12.87 -15.77 -19.02
N ALA A 30 -11.78 -15.25 -19.58
CA ALA A 30 -10.46 -15.85 -19.42
C ALA A 30 -9.95 -15.69 -17.98
N ALA A 31 -10.16 -14.52 -17.39
CA ALA A 31 -9.85 -14.28 -15.97
C ALA A 31 -10.67 -15.19 -15.04
N PHE A 32 -11.94 -15.43 -15.38
CA PHE A 32 -12.79 -16.36 -14.63
C PHE A 32 -12.30 -17.80 -14.72
N ASP A 33 -11.90 -18.27 -15.91
CA ASP A 33 -11.34 -19.62 -16.08
C ASP A 33 -10.01 -19.80 -15.34
N ASP A 34 -9.13 -18.79 -15.36
CA ASP A 34 -7.90 -18.79 -14.57
C ASP A 34 -8.19 -18.95 -13.06
N ALA A 35 -9.19 -18.23 -12.53
CA ALA A 35 -9.61 -18.36 -11.14
C ALA A 35 -10.17 -19.75 -10.83
N ARG A 36 -11.00 -20.29 -11.72
CA ARG A 36 -11.61 -21.61 -11.59
C ARG A 36 -10.56 -22.72 -11.55
N ILE A 37 -9.56 -22.66 -12.42
CA ILE A 37 -8.47 -23.64 -12.46
C ILE A 37 -7.68 -23.61 -11.15
N SER A 38 -7.36 -22.42 -10.65
CA SER A 38 -6.58 -22.28 -9.42
C SER A 38 -7.30 -22.79 -8.18
N LEU A 39 -8.61 -22.55 -8.08
CA LEU A 39 -9.45 -23.13 -7.03
C LEU A 39 -9.48 -24.66 -7.15
N LEU A 40 -9.67 -25.20 -8.36
CA LEU A 40 -9.69 -26.65 -8.59
C LEU A 40 -8.36 -27.32 -8.23
N ILE A 41 -7.22 -26.69 -8.52
CA ILE A 41 -5.90 -27.16 -8.09
C ILE A 41 -5.83 -27.14 -6.56
N GLY A 42 -6.30 -26.07 -5.91
CA GLY A 42 -6.37 -25.97 -4.46
C GLY A 42 -7.18 -27.10 -3.83
N ASP A 43 -8.36 -27.39 -4.38
CA ASP A 43 -9.25 -28.45 -3.89
C ASP A 43 -8.59 -29.83 -4.08
N ALA A 44 -7.92 -30.06 -5.22
CA ALA A 44 -7.18 -31.28 -5.48
C ALA A 44 -6.01 -31.48 -4.50
N LEU A 45 -5.28 -30.40 -4.17
CA LEU A 45 -4.18 -30.45 -3.20
C LEU A 45 -4.66 -30.72 -1.77
N ARG A 46 -5.84 -30.20 -1.40
CA ARG A 46 -6.48 -30.47 -0.10
C ARG A 46 -7.22 -31.82 -0.04
N ASN A 47 -7.27 -32.53 -1.17
CA ASN A 47 -8.05 -33.76 -1.33
C ASN A 47 -9.54 -33.56 -0.96
N GLU A 48 -10.06 -32.37 -1.25
CA GLU A 48 -11.47 -32.02 -1.11
C GLU A 48 -12.25 -32.60 -2.30
N MET A 49 -13.44 -33.12 -2.02
CA MET A 49 -14.23 -33.83 -3.03
C MET A 49 -14.66 -32.86 -4.13
N ALA A 50 -14.34 -33.20 -5.38
CA ALA A 50 -14.82 -32.46 -6.53
C ALA A 50 -16.36 -32.47 -6.54
N LEU A 51 -16.96 -31.27 -6.52
CA LEU A 51 -18.40 -31.10 -6.66
C LEU A 51 -18.84 -31.61 -8.04
N ASP A 52 -20.10 -32.08 -8.12
CA ASP A 52 -20.72 -32.45 -9.39
C ASP A 52 -20.63 -31.27 -10.39
N MET A 53 -20.37 -31.57 -11.67
CA MET A 53 -20.24 -30.54 -12.71
C MET A 53 -21.50 -29.66 -12.85
N ALA A 54 -22.67 -30.22 -12.51
CA ALA A 54 -23.93 -29.50 -12.52
C ALA A 54 -24.18 -28.65 -11.26
N PHE A 55 -23.34 -28.77 -10.22
CA PHE A 55 -23.52 -28.06 -8.95
C PHE A 55 -23.54 -26.54 -9.15
N MET A 56 -22.56 -25.98 -9.85
CA MET A 56 -22.49 -24.52 -10.04
C MET A 56 -23.64 -23.96 -10.87
N SER A 57 -24.11 -24.72 -11.86
CA SER A 57 -25.31 -24.34 -12.61
C SER A 57 -26.54 -24.30 -11.71
N ARG A 58 -26.77 -25.36 -10.92
CA ARG A 58 -27.89 -25.43 -9.97
C ARG A 58 -27.82 -24.35 -8.88
N PHE A 59 -26.61 -24.07 -8.40
CA PHE A 59 -26.35 -23.04 -7.40
C PHE A 59 -26.66 -21.64 -7.96
N SER A 60 -26.15 -21.31 -9.16
CA SER A 60 -26.45 -20.04 -9.83
C SER A 60 -27.95 -19.87 -10.08
N ASP A 61 -28.61 -20.93 -10.54
CA ASP A 61 -30.06 -20.99 -10.74
C ASP A 61 -30.86 -20.74 -9.46
N ALA A 62 -30.41 -21.31 -8.33
CA ALA A 62 -31.03 -21.07 -7.03
C ALA A 62 -30.85 -19.61 -6.60
N LEU A 63 -29.63 -19.09 -6.73
CA LEU A 63 -29.29 -17.70 -6.36
C LEU A 63 -30.08 -16.66 -7.17
N GLN A 64 -30.34 -16.92 -8.46
CA GLN A 64 -31.18 -16.05 -9.29
C GLN A 64 -32.65 -16.02 -8.86
N ARG A 65 -33.14 -17.10 -8.21
CA ARG A 65 -34.51 -17.18 -7.68
C ARG A 65 -34.64 -16.54 -6.30
N GLU A 66 -33.53 -16.28 -5.62
CA GLU A 66 -33.53 -15.61 -4.33
C GLU A 66 -33.77 -14.10 -4.51
N PRO A 67 -34.64 -13.47 -3.68
CA PRO A 67 -34.78 -12.03 -3.71
C PRO A 67 -33.46 -11.40 -3.26
N THR A 68 -32.94 -10.44 -4.02
CA THR A 68 -31.71 -9.72 -3.65
C THR A 68 -31.93 -8.97 -2.34
N VAL A 69 -31.52 -9.57 -1.22
CA VAL A 69 -31.52 -8.91 0.08
C VAL A 69 -30.38 -7.92 0.06
N LEU A 70 -30.70 -6.66 -0.24
CA LEU A 70 -29.76 -5.56 -0.05
C LEU A 70 -29.42 -5.53 1.45
N ALA A 71 -28.21 -5.95 1.79
CA ALA A 71 -27.66 -5.68 3.11
C ALA A 71 -27.80 -4.16 3.36
N PRO A 72 -28.13 -3.72 4.59
CA PRO A 72 -28.21 -2.30 4.90
C PRO A 72 -26.92 -1.66 4.41
N SER A 73 -27.03 -0.82 3.37
CA SER A 73 -25.88 -0.10 2.86
C SER A 73 -25.33 0.68 4.03
N ALA A 74 -24.17 0.29 4.55
CA ALA A 74 -23.44 1.12 5.48
C ALA A 74 -23.33 2.47 4.76
N VAL A 75 -24.01 3.49 5.28
CA VAL A 75 -24.02 4.83 4.71
C VAL A 75 -22.55 5.19 4.54
N ALA A 76 -22.09 5.19 3.29
CA ALA A 76 -20.70 5.45 2.96
C ALA A 76 -20.39 6.80 3.60
N ARG A 77 -19.60 6.77 4.66
CA ARG A 77 -19.26 7.99 5.39
C ARG A 77 -18.51 8.83 4.38
N PRO A 78 -18.97 10.05 4.03
CA PRO A 78 -18.30 10.85 3.03
C PRO A 78 -16.86 11.00 3.49
N ASP A 79 -15.96 10.49 2.66
CA ASP A 79 -14.54 10.47 2.92
C ASP A 79 -13.99 11.89 2.77
N HIS A 80 -14.29 12.70 3.78
CA HIS A 80 -13.82 14.07 3.89
C HIS A 80 -12.31 14.12 4.18
N SER A 81 -11.67 12.98 4.45
CA SER A 81 -10.25 12.90 4.76
C SER A 81 -9.43 13.22 3.52
N HIS A 82 -9.68 12.52 2.41
CA HIS A 82 -8.90 12.67 1.18
C HIS A 82 -9.01 14.09 0.57
N ARG A 83 -10.18 14.72 0.65
CA ARG A 83 -10.38 16.11 0.18
C ARG A 83 -9.55 17.13 0.97
N ARG A 84 -9.34 16.92 2.27
CA ARG A 84 -8.54 17.84 3.12
C ARG A 84 -7.06 17.74 2.78
N PHE A 85 -6.55 16.53 2.53
CA PHE A 85 -5.14 16.34 2.17
C PHE A 85 -4.80 16.92 0.79
N VAL A 86 -5.71 16.79 -0.19
CA VAL A 86 -5.52 17.40 -1.52
C VAL A 86 -5.49 18.94 -1.43
N ALA A 87 -6.35 19.55 -0.60
CA ALA A 87 -6.34 20.99 -0.39
C ALA A 87 -5.05 21.49 0.29
N PHE A 88 -4.49 20.71 1.22
CA PHE A 88 -3.21 21.03 1.87
C PHE A 88 -2.01 20.96 0.91
N SER A 89 -2.00 20.00 -0.01
CA SER A 89 -0.91 19.85 -0.99
C SER A 89 -0.82 21.05 -1.94
N ALA A 90 -1.96 21.53 -2.44
CA ALA A 90 -1.99 22.72 -3.31
C ALA A 90 -1.52 24.00 -2.57
N ALA A 91 -1.96 24.20 -1.32
CA ALA A 91 -1.56 25.36 -0.52
C ALA A 91 -0.06 25.36 -0.19
N ALA A 92 0.54 24.18 0.07
CA ALA A 92 1.96 24.05 0.35
C ALA A 92 2.85 24.52 -0.81
N SER A 93 2.47 24.22 -2.05
CA SER A 93 3.23 24.66 -3.23
C SER A 93 3.27 26.19 -3.35
N VAL A 94 2.15 26.87 -3.11
CA VAL A 94 2.07 28.35 -3.20
C VAL A 94 2.92 29.02 -2.12
N ALA A 95 2.98 28.44 -0.91
CA ALA A 95 3.79 28.97 0.18
C ALA A 95 5.29 28.93 -0.13
N VAL A 96 5.78 27.83 -0.73
CA VAL A 96 7.19 27.70 -1.14
C VAL A 96 7.58 28.76 -2.18
N PHE A 97 6.76 28.92 -3.24
CA PHE A 97 7.04 29.94 -4.27
C PHE A 97 6.95 31.38 -3.73
N SER A 98 6.09 31.63 -2.75
CA SER A 98 5.95 32.95 -2.13
C SER A 98 7.19 33.32 -1.30
N VAL A 99 7.76 32.37 -0.54
CA VAL A 99 9.00 32.58 0.22
C VAL A 99 10.19 32.79 -0.72
N LEU A 100 10.31 31.99 -1.79
CA LEU A 100 11.36 32.17 -2.80
C LEU A 100 11.24 33.51 -3.53
N GLY A 101 10.03 33.93 -3.89
CA GLY A 101 9.78 35.21 -4.53
C GLY A 101 10.14 36.40 -3.63
N TRP A 102 9.78 36.35 -2.35
CA TRP A 102 10.16 37.38 -1.38
C TRP A 102 11.68 37.46 -1.19
N PHE A 103 12.36 36.32 -1.08
CA PHE A 103 13.81 36.29 -0.94
C PHE A 103 14.52 36.90 -2.17
N ALA A 104 14.08 36.54 -3.39
CA ALA A 104 14.62 37.09 -4.63
C ALA A 104 14.40 38.60 -4.76
N PHE A 105 13.22 39.10 -4.35
CA PHE A 105 12.90 40.53 -4.33
C PHE A 105 13.73 41.30 -3.29
N SER A 106 13.83 40.78 -2.07
CA SER A 106 14.59 41.42 -0.99
C SER A 106 16.10 41.49 -1.23
N THR A 107 16.62 40.56 -2.03
CA THR A 107 18.07 40.47 -2.34
C THR A 107 18.43 41.10 -3.70
N GLY A 108 17.45 41.71 -4.40
CA GLY A 108 17.71 42.53 -5.59
C GLY A 108 18.06 41.75 -6.87
N TYR A 109 17.78 40.45 -6.96
CA TYR A 109 18.15 39.60 -8.11
C TYR A 109 17.29 39.80 -9.37
N LEU A 110 16.29 40.69 -9.36
CA LEU A 110 15.41 40.95 -10.52
C LEU A 110 15.97 41.98 -11.52
N ALA A 111 17.16 42.52 -11.29
CA ALA A 111 17.88 43.33 -12.27
C ALA A 111 19.08 42.55 -12.84
N GLY A 112 18.91 41.89 -13.99
CA GLY A 112 20.01 41.20 -14.68
C GLY A 112 20.86 42.13 -15.58
N PRO A 113 21.92 41.63 -16.25
CA PRO A 113 23.17 41.08 -15.71
C PRO A 113 24.42 41.81 -16.31
N PRO A 114 25.67 41.46 -15.92
CA PRO A 114 26.44 40.71 -16.91
C PRO A 114 27.19 39.49 -16.34
N ALA A 115 27.52 38.60 -17.27
CA ALA A 115 28.13 37.28 -17.10
C ALA A 115 29.48 37.27 -16.37
N ALA A 116 29.73 36.20 -15.61
CA ALA A 116 31.05 35.54 -15.54
C ALA A 116 30.88 34.05 -15.15
N PRO A 117 31.73 33.16 -15.69
CA PRO A 117 31.46 31.73 -15.82
C PRO A 117 31.93 30.92 -14.59
N ASN A 118 31.36 29.72 -14.45
CA ASN A 118 31.85 28.64 -13.58
C ASN A 118 31.85 28.94 -12.08
N GLY A 119 30.66 29.05 -11.50
CA GLY A 119 30.45 28.77 -10.09
C GLY A 119 29.40 27.68 -9.96
N LEU A 120 29.82 26.44 -9.79
CA LEU A 120 28.94 25.42 -9.23
C LEU A 120 28.55 25.93 -7.84
N VAL A 121 27.35 26.52 -7.72
CA VAL A 121 26.77 26.85 -6.43
C VAL A 121 26.41 25.52 -5.81
N ALA A 122 27.30 25.01 -4.96
CA ALA A 122 27.03 23.87 -4.12
C ALA A 122 25.85 24.25 -3.22
N VAL A 123 24.66 23.71 -3.54
CA VAL A 123 23.57 23.65 -2.59
C VAL A 123 24.09 22.80 -1.44
N ALA A 124 24.45 23.45 -0.34
CA ALA A 124 24.67 22.76 0.91
C ALA A 124 23.32 22.17 1.32
N VAL A 125 23.09 20.90 0.94
CA VAL A 125 22.08 20.06 1.55
C VAL A 125 22.50 19.97 3.00
N THR A 126 21.93 20.84 3.82
CA THR A 126 21.95 20.66 5.26
C THR A 126 21.17 19.37 5.46
N LYS A 127 21.87 18.25 5.63
CA LYS A 127 21.25 17.01 6.09
C LYS A 127 20.38 17.42 7.28
N PRO A 128 19.08 17.07 7.31
CA PRO A 128 18.30 17.30 8.51
C PRO A 128 19.12 16.69 9.64
N ARG A 129 19.48 17.52 10.61
CA ARG A 129 20.11 17.06 11.84
C ARG A 129 19.13 16.02 12.37
N VAL A 130 19.51 14.75 12.24
CA VAL A 130 18.75 13.63 12.81
C VAL A 130 18.54 14.07 14.24
N ALA A 131 17.27 14.33 14.58
CA ALA A 131 16.89 14.69 15.93
C ALA A 131 17.60 13.70 16.85
N ASP A 132 18.35 14.23 17.82
CA ASP A 132 19.15 13.46 18.77
C ASP A 132 18.35 12.25 19.22
N ASN A 133 18.65 11.11 18.63
CA ASN A 133 17.89 9.89 18.76
C ASN A 133 18.39 9.13 19.99
N VAL A 134 18.74 9.87 21.06
CA VAL A 134 19.13 9.37 22.37
C VAL A 134 18.09 8.38 22.87
N ASN A 135 16.80 8.70 22.74
CA ASN A 135 15.71 7.79 23.13
C ASN A 135 15.66 6.52 22.28
N MET A 136 16.03 6.56 21.00
CA MET A 136 16.09 5.38 20.12
C MET A 136 17.33 4.52 20.43
N GLN A 137 18.45 5.16 20.74
CA GLN A 137 19.70 4.50 21.13
C GLN A 137 19.56 3.84 22.50
N GLU A 138 18.91 4.50 23.46
CA GLU A 138 18.60 3.96 24.79
C GLU A 138 17.58 2.81 24.70
N TYR A 139 16.55 2.94 23.86
CA TYR A 139 15.62 1.83 23.56
C TYR A 139 16.33 0.64 22.91
N MET A 140 17.20 0.88 21.92
CA MET A 140 17.98 -0.19 21.27
C MET A 140 18.97 -0.86 22.23
N ALA A 141 19.60 -0.11 23.13
CA ALA A 141 20.51 -0.65 24.14
C ALA A 141 19.78 -1.57 25.14
N VAL A 142 18.62 -1.13 25.63
CA VAL A 142 17.78 -1.94 26.55
C VAL A 142 17.31 -3.23 25.88
N HIS A 143 16.97 -3.19 24.59
CA HIS A 143 16.50 -4.38 23.87
C HIS A 143 17.62 -5.30 23.34
N GLN A 144 18.87 -4.83 23.26
CA GLN A 144 20.02 -5.68 22.92
C GLN A 144 20.41 -6.65 24.04
N GLU A 145 20.20 -6.29 25.32
CA GLU A 145 20.54 -7.17 26.45
C GLU A 145 19.67 -8.44 26.53
N LEU A 146 18.48 -8.44 25.91
CA LEU A 146 17.63 -9.63 25.80
C LEU A 146 18.10 -10.61 24.71
N SER A 147 18.80 -10.13 23.67
CA SER A 147 19.24 -10.96 22.56
C SER A 147 20.51 -11.76 22.89
N SER A 148 21.31 -11.34 23.87
CA SER A 148 22.52 -12.05 24.30
C SER A 148 22.21 -13.28 25.16
N TYR A 149 21.04 -13.34 25.80
CA TYR A 149 20.62 -14.50 26.60
C TYR A 149 20.21 -15.73 25.77
N GLN A 150 19.82 -15.56 24.50
CA GLN A 150 19.50 -16.68 23.61
C GLN A 150 20.72 -17.28 22.89
N ALA A 151 21.89 -16.64 22.92
CA ALA A 151 23.10 -17.17 22.30
C ALA A 151 23.92 -18.09 23.24
N VAL A 152 23.75 -17.96 24.56
CA VAL A 152 24.48 -18.79 25.55
C VAL A 152 23.76 -20.11 25.86
N ALA A 153 22.44 -20.19 25.67
CA ALA A 153 21.66 -21.40 25.97
C ALA A 153 21.87 -22.57 24.98
N PHE A 154 22.47 -22.33 23.80
CA PHE A 154 22.73 -23.39 22.81
C PHE A 154 24.13 -24.02 22.90
N ASN A 155 25.01 -23.58 23.79
CA ASN A 155 26.38 -24.13 23.93
C ASN A 155 26.62 -24.89 25.25
N THR A 156 25.57 -25.27 25.98
CA THR A 156 25.66 -26.12 27.18
C THR A 156 24.59 -27.21 27.16
N ALA A 157 24.40 -27.84 26.00
CA ALA A 157 23.60 -29.07 25.86
C ALA A 157 24.27 -30.09 24.92
N GLY A 158 25.61 -30.03 24.81
CA GLY A 158 26.41 -30.93 23.98
C GLY A 158 27.76 -31.19 24.65
N GLN A 159 27.73 -31.87 25.80
CA GLN A 159 28.83 -32.66 26.33
C GLN A 159 28.32 -34.10 26.43
#